data_AF-A0A8J2R762-F1
#
_entry.id   AF-A0A8J2R762-F1
#
_cell.length_a   1.000
_cell.length_b   1.000
_cell.length_c   1.000
_cell.angle_alpha   90.00
_cell.angle_beta   90.00
_cell.angle_gamma   90.00
#
_symmetry.space_group_name_H-M   'P 1'
#
loop_
_entity.id
_entity.type
_entity.pdbx_description
1 polymer ?
#
loop_
_entity_poly.entity_id
_entity_poly.type
_entity_poly.pdbx_seq_one_letter_code
_entity_poly.pdbx_strand_id
1 'polypeptide(L)'
;MENELPASTTRTKRAQWTSQQMENAIKMVERGRLSTYAAAARYNIRRRTLRNHLASRSTARKLGRSSVFTTEQQDRLVRIIIRLADVGVPLTSKM
;
A
#
# COMPACT_ATOMS: atom_id res chain seq x y z
N MET A 1 -5.08 24.57 39.07
CA MET A 1 -5.21 24.45 37.60
C MET A 1 -4.46 23.21 37.19
N GLU A 2 -5.17 22.09 37.07
CA GLU A 2 -4.61 20.84 36.57
C GLU A 2 -4.45 20.96 35.06
N ASN A 3 -3.21 20.81 34.59
CA ASN A 3 -2.86 20.95 33.18
C ASN A 3 -2.85 19.54 32.58
N GLU A 4 -4.00 19.08 32.10
CA GLU A 4 -4.09 17.81 31.36
C GLU A 4 -3.41 17.97 29.99
N LEU A 5 -2.21 17.40 29.86
CA LEU A 5 -1.54 17.26 28.57
C LEU A 5 -2.36 16.29 27.68
N PRO A 6 -2.74 16.67 26.45
CA PRO A 6 -3.50 15.77 25.59
C PRO A 6 -2.65 14.56 25.21
N ALA A 7 -3.23 13.36 25.31
CA ALA A 7 -2.60 12.12 24.89
C ALA A 7 -2.07 12.24 23.45
N SER A 8 -0.74 12.20 23.29
CA SER A 8 -0.08 12.27 21.99
C SER A 8 -0.42 11.02 21.18
N THR A 9 -1.42 11.14 20.30
CA THR A 9 -1.74 10.11 19.31
C THR A 9 -0.64 10.12 18.25
N THR A 10 0.53 9.54 18.55
CA THR A 10 1.62 9.41 17.58
C THR A 10 1.20 8.45 16.49
N ARG A 11 0.70 9.01 15.38
CA ARG A 11 0.35 8.24 14.18
C ARG A 11 1.63 7.60 13.63
N THR A 12 1.85 6.34 13.96
CA THR A 12 3.04 5.59 13.53
C THR A 12 3.17 5.66 12.01
N LYS A 13 4.31 6.19 11.53
CA LYS A 13 4.60 6.29 10.11
C LYS A 13 4.74 4.88 9.53
N ARG A 14 3.74 4.44 8.76
CA ARG A 14 3.69 3.12 8.10
C ARG A 14 4.27 3.23 6.68
N ALA A 15 4.83 2.11 6.20
CA ALA A 15 5.32 1.94 4.81
C ALA A 15 6.14 3.13 4.27
N GLN A 16 7.21 3.50 4.98
CA GLN A 16 8.12 4.60 4.61
C GLN A 16 9.02 4.28 3.41
N TRP A 17 8.93 3.08 2.86
CA TRP A 17 9.70 2.64 1.71
C TRP A 17 8.96 2.94 0.39
N THR A 18 9.72 3.21 -0.65
CA THR A 18 9.22 3.41 -2.02
C THR A 18 9.14 2.07 -2.77
N SER A 19 8.28 1.97 -3.79
CA SER A 19 8.18 0.76 -4.61
C SER A 19 9.53 0.37 -5.24
N GLN A 20 10.32 1.38 -5.65
CA GLN A 20 11.66 1.18 -6.21
C GLN A 20 12.65 0.62 -5.17
N GLN A 21 12.60 1.07 -3.91
CA GLN A 21 13.41 0.50 -2.84
C GLN A 21 13.07 -0.96 -2.59
N MET A 22 11.78 -1.32 -2.61
CA MET A 22 11.32 -2.69 -2.44
C MET A 22 11.79 -3.59 -3.58
N GLU A 23 11.66 -3.14 -4.82
CA GLU A 23 12.09 -3.90 -6.00
C GLU A 23 13.61 -4.12 -6.02
N ASN A 24 14.39 -3.09 -5.70
CA ASN A 24 15.84 -3.21 -5.60
C ASN A 24 16.25 -4.16 -4.47
N ALA A 25 15.58 -4.09 -3.32
CA ALA A 25 15.84 -4.99 -2.20
C ALA A 25 15.55 -6.46 -2.58
N ILE A 26 14.43 -6.73 -3.26
CA ILE A 26 14.09 -8.08 -3.75
C ILE A 26 15.13 -8.58 -4.73
N LYS A 27 15.49 -7.79 -5.76
CA LYS A 27 16.49 -8.17 -6.76
C LYS A 27 17.84 -8.55 -6.13
N MET A 28 18.27 -7.82 -5.10
CA MET A 28 19.55 -8.10 -4.44
C MET A 28 19.52 -9.37 -3.58
N VAL A 29 18.37 -9.68 -2.98
CA VAL A 29 18.17 -10.91 -2.21
C VAL A 29 18.05 -12.12 -3.14
N GLU A 30 17.28 -12.01 -4.22
CA GLU A 30 17.12 -13.09 -5.21
C GLU A 30 18.45 -13.44 -5.92
N ARG A 31 19.28 -12.43 -6.21
CA ARG A 31 20.63 -12.63 -6.77
C ARG A 31 21.63 -13.20 -5.76
N GLY A 32 21.24 -13.46 -4.51
CA GLY A 32 22.11 -13.97 -3.46
C GLY A 32 23.19 -12.97 -2.99
N ARG A 33 23.14 -11.70 -3.43
CA ARG A 33 24.16 -10.70 -3.11
C ARG A 33 24.03 -10.14 -1.69
N LEU A 34 22.82 -10.14 -1.14
CA LEU A 34 22.52 -9.63 0.20
C LEU A 34 21.57 -10.60 0.93
N SER A 35 21.86 -10.87 2.21
CA SER A 35 20.90 -11.52 3.11
C SER A 35 19.67 -10.64 3.28
N THR A 36 18.51 -11.25 3.58
CA THR A 36 17.25 -10.54 3.85
C THR A 36 17.41 -9.48 4.95
N TYR A 37 18.28 -9.73 5.93
CA TYR A 37 18.57 -8.76 6.99
C TYR A 37 19.39 -7.57 6.46
N ALA A 38 20.44 -7.84 5.69
CA ALA A 38 21.30 -6.80 5.13
C ALA A 38 20.56 -5.93 4.11
N ALA A 39 19.69 -6.53 3.28
CA ALA A 39 18.83 -5.79 2.36
C ALA A 39 17.80 -4.92 3.11
N ALA A 40 17.19 -5.43 4.19
CA ALA A 40 16.26 -4.67 5.02
C ALA A 40 16.91 -3.40 5.62
N ALA A 41 18.13 -3.53 6.16
CA ALA A 41 18.88 -2.40 6.70
C ALA A 41 19.26 -1.39 5.62
N ARG A 42 19.78 -1.87 4.48
CA ARG A 42 20.27 -1.01 3.39
C ARG A 42 19.17 -0.19 2.71
N TYR A 43 17.99 -0.77 2.53
CA TYR A 43 16.87 -0.11 1.85
C TYR A 43 15.84 0.49 2.82
N ASN A 44 16.11 0.50 4.13
CA ASN A 44 15.22 0.99 5.18
C ASN A 44 13.81 0.34 5.14
N ILE A 45 13.78 -0.97 4.91
CA ILE A 45 12.55 -1.78 4.83
C ILE A 45 12.48 -2.68 6.06
N ARG A 46 11.34 -2.74 6.74
CA ARG A 46 11.17 -3.69 7.86
C ARG A 46 11.35 -5.13 7.36
N ARG A 47 12.17 -5.92 8.07
CA ARG A 47 12.47 -7.32 7.70
C ARG A 47 11.23 -8.18 7.42
N ARG A 48 10.20 -8.06 8.26
CA ARG A 48 8.92 -8.77 8.06
C ARG A 48 8.23 -8.37 6.76
N THR A 49 8.27 -7.08 6.42
CA THR A 49 7.71 -6.57 5.17
C THR A 49 8.47 -7.12 3.97
N LEU A 50 9.80 -7.03 3.96
CA LEU A 50 10.61 -7.60 2.87
C LEU A 50 10.36 -9.10 2.67
N ARG A 51 10.27 -9.87 3.75
CA ARG A 51 9.93 -11.30 3.70
C ARG A 51 8.55 -11.56 3.10
N ASN A 52 7.53 -10.78 3.48
CA ASN A 52 6.18 -10.92 2.93
C ASN A 52 6.13 -10.60 1.44
N HIS A 53 6.89 -9.59 0.99
CA HIS A 53 7.00 -9.26 -0.44
C HIS A 53 7.76 -10.33 -1.23
N LEU A 54 8.79 -10.95 -0.64
CA LEU A 54 9.46 -12.12 -1.25
C LEU A 54 8.52 -13.32 -1.38
N ALA A 55 7.68 -13.59 -0.37
CA ALA A 55 6.72 -14.70 -0.41
C ALA A 55 5.57 -14.45 -1.39
N SER A 56 5.03 -13.22 -1.42
CA SER A 56 3.91 -12.85 -2.30
C SER A 56 4.33 -12.49 -3.73
N ARG A 57 5.64 -12.31 -3.99
CA ARG A 57 6.22 -11.81 -5.24
C ARG A 57 5.65 -10.46 -5.74
N SER A 58 4.88 -9.77 -4.91
CA SER A 58 4.32 -8.47 -5.24
C SER A 58 5.24 -7.37 -4.72
N THR A 59 5.56 -6.37 -5.54
CA THR A 59 6.26 -5.15 -5.12
C THR A 59 5.30 -4.01 -4.77
N ALA A 60 4.00 -4.23 -4.97
CA ALA A 60 2.98 -3.21 -4.79
C ALA A 60 2.83 -2.83 -3.31
N ARG A 61 2.95 -1.53 -3.03
CA ARG A 61 2.70 -0.97 -1.71
C ARG A 61 1.20 -0.82 -1.48
N LYS A 62 0.59 -1.84 -0.87
CA LYS A 62 -0.82 -1.80 -0.47
C LYS A 62 -0.94 -1.47 1.01
N LEU A 63 -1.58 -0.35 1.33
CA LEU A 63 -1.92 0.03 2.69
C LEU A 63 -3.43 -0.18 2.89
N GLY A 64 -3.82 -1.03 3.83
CA GLY A 64 -5.23 -1.32 4.14
C GLY A 64 -5.73 -2.64 3.56
N ARG A 65 -7.06 -2.81 3.57
CA ARG A 65 -7.74 -4.07 3.23
C ARG A 65 -7.64 -4.36 1.72
N SER A 66 -7.72 -5.63 1.35
CA SER A 66 -7.87 -6.01 -0.04
C SER A 66 -9.24 -5.57 -0.58
N SER A 67 -9.23 -4.88 -1.73
CA SER A 67 -10.42 -4.73 -2.56
C SER A 67 -10.97 -6.10 -2.96
N VAL A 68 -12.30 -6.22 -2.97
CA VAL A 68 -13.01 -7.37 -3.52
C VAL A 68 -12.99 -7.33 -5.06
N PHE A 69 -13.04 -6.12 -5.64
CA PHE A 69 -12.96 -5.92 -7.09
C PHE A 69 -11.54 -6.08 -7.63
N THR A 70 -11.42 -6.66 -8.82
CA THR A 70 -10.20 -6.65 -9.64
C THR A 70 -9.93 -5.24 -10.19
N THR A 71 -8.71 -4.97 -10.65
CA THR A 71 -8.35 -3.67 -11.24
C THR A 71 -9.26 -3.32 -12.42
N GLU A 72 -9.54 -4.28 -13.30
CA GLU A 72 -10.42 -4.07 -14.45
C GLU A 72 -11.86 -3.74 -14.04
N GLN A 73 -12.37 -4.39 -13.00
CA GLN A 73 -13.69 -4.11 -12.45
C GLN A 73 -13.75 -2.71 -11.82
N GLN A 74 -12.70 -2.29 -11.14
CA GLN A 74 -12.58 -0.93 -10.60
C GLN A 74 -12.58 0.11 -11.71
N ASP A 75 -11.80 -0.10 -12.78
CA ASP A 75 -11.74 0.82 -13.92
C ASP A 75 -13.09 0.94 -14.61
N ARG A 76 -13.78 -0.19 -14.81
CA ARG A 76 -15.13 -0.20 -15.36
C ARG A 76 -16.11 0.58 -14.47
N LEU A 77 -16.04 0.36 -13.16
CA LEU A 77 -16.91 1.05 -12.20
C LEU A 77 -16.65 2.57 -12.20
N VAL A 78 -15.38 2.99 -12.19
CA VAL A 78 -14.99 4.41 -12.25
C VAL A 78 -15.50 5.07 -13.53
N ARG A 79 -15.35 4.41 -14.69
CA ARG A 79 -15.86 4.93 -15.97
C ARG A 79 -17.38 5.12 -15.95
N ILE A 80 -18.11 4.17 -15.36
CA ILE A 80 -19.57 4.26 -15.23
C ILE A 80 -19.93 5.43 -14.31
N ILE A 81 -19.27 5.57 -13.16
CA ILE A 81 -19.50 6.66 -12.19
C ILE A 81 -19.32 8.02 -12.87
N ILE A 82 -18.20 8.22 -13.59
CA ILE A 82 -17.90 9.48 -14.28
C ILE A 82 -18.95 9.76 -15.35
N ARG A 83 -19.28 8.77 -16.19
CA ARG A 83 -20.30 8.91 -17.23
C ARG A 83 -21.67 9.29 -16.65
N LEU A 84 -22.09 8.67 -15.55
CA LEU A 84 -23.37 8.97 -14.92
C LEU A 84 -23.40 10.39 -14.35
N ALA A 85 -22.28 10.86 -13.78
CA ALA A 85 -22.13 12.23 -13.33
C ALA A 85 -22.28 13.23 -14.48
N ASP A 86 -21.66 12.95 -15.64
CA ASP A 86 -21.74 13.83 -16.82
C ASP A 86 -23.16 13.90 -17.42
N VAL A 87 -23.89 12.79 -17.40
CA VAL A 87 -25.25 12.70 -17.96
C VAL A 87 -26.33 13.18 -16.98
N GLY A 88 -25.95 13.53 -15.74
CA GLY A 88 -26.88 14.02 -14.71
C GLY A 88 -27.78 12.94 -14.11
N VAL A 89 -27.38 11.67 -14.23
CA VAL A 89 -28.12 10.53 -13.66
C VAL A 89 -27.63 10.28 -12.23
N PRO A 90 -28.52 10.07 -11.24
CA PRO A 90 -28.10 9.79 -9.88
C PRO A 90 -27.29 8.49 -9.81
N LEU A 91 -26.20 8.50 -9.04
CA LEU A 91 -25.27 7.37 -8.93
C LEU A 91 -25.88 6.15 -8.22
N THR A 92 -26.90 6.39 -7.41
CA THR A 92 -27.66 5.36 -6.72
C THR A 92 -29.03 5.22 -7.36
N SER A 93 -29.57 4.01 -7.39
CA SER A 93 -30.96 3.81 -7.76
C SER A 93 -31.84 4.72 -6.90
N LYS A 94 -32.76 5.44 -7.52
CA LYS A 94 -33.90 6.00 -6.79
C LYS A 94 -34.68 4.77 -6.29
N MET A 95 -34.67 4.54 -4.97
CA MET A 95 -35.59 3.58 -4.37
C MET A 95 -37.01 4.12 -4.49
#